data_AF-A0A168NUI7-F1
#
_entry.id   AF-A0A168NUI7-F1
#
_cell.length_a   1.000
_cell.length_b   1.000
_cell.length_c   1.000
_cell.angle_alpha   90.00
_cell.angle_beta   90.00
_cell.angle_gamma   90.00
#
_symmetry.space_group_name_H-M   'P 1'
#
loop_
_entity.id
_entity.type
_entity.pdbx_description
1 polymer ?
#
loop_
_entity_poly.entity_id
_entity_poly.type
_entity_poly.pdbx_seq_one_letter_code
_entity_poly.pdbx_strand_id
1 'polypeptide(L)'
;MMMNKKMVLIPILLVMIAVIVYLFYDGKPKPFLEDTQAIKVMNQLYTEGNISEIVDVIPLDSKHVFVPIISGDDHYGMSFWEWDRFQWRLGRIDTKGAPYIWKIDEKDASTHYIVWNMDPEDELSELKYYLIGERDFHSSEDVESYRPRVQMELTTTLQKQKYGVLPFPKDWVELMNGNLRLSRANQLTSLFLMNSPSSSLYIGWIPFGHHGKVTFPENTVNGSSFDSGRINVDFVRILNESELELSK
;
A
#
# COMPACT_ATOMS: atom_id res chain seq x y z
N MET A 1 -25.30 -21.13 54.29
CA MET A 1 -26.05 -20.17 53.45
C MET A 1 -25.57 -20.37 52.01
N MET A 2 -26.27 -21.16 51.20
CA MET A 2 -25.89 -21.39 49.80
C MET A 2 -26.20 -20.13 49.01
N MET A 3 -25.20 -19.29 48.72
CA MET A 3 -25.34 -18.21 47.74
C MET A 3 -25.90 -18.82 46.45
N ASN A 4 -27.03 -18.29 45.99
CA ASN A 4 -27.62 -18.68 44.71
C ASN A 4 -26.54 -18.48 43.63
N LYS A 5 -26.04 -19.58 43.04
CA LYS A 5 -24.96 -19.55 42.04
C LYS A 5 -25.27 -18.59 40.86
N LYS A 6 -26.55 -18.27 40.65
CA LYS A 6 -27.04 -17.29 39.67
C LYS A 6 -26.71 -15.82 40.01
N MET A 7 -26.53 -15.45 41.29
CA MET A 7 -26.18 -14.07 41.68
C MET A 7 -24.69 -13.74 41.49
N VAL A 8 -23.80 -14.75 41.54
CA VAL A 8 -22.37 -14.56 41.27
C VAL A 8 -22.05 -14.56 39.76
N LEU A 9 -22.91 -15.20 38.96
CA LEU A 9 -22.71 -15.30 37.51
C LEU A 9 -22.89 -13.96 36.78
N ILE A 10 -23.80 -13.10 37.25
CA ILE A 10 -24.13 -11.81 36.62
C ILE A 10 -22.93 -10.83 36.63
N PRO A 11 -22.23 -10.57 37.75
CA PRO A 11 -21.08 -9.68 37.74
C PRO A 11 -19.91 -10.24 36.91
N ILE A 12 -19.70 -11.57 36.90
CA ILE A 12 -18.70 -12.21 36.04
C ILE A 12 -19.02 -11.99 34.57
N LEU A 13 -20.29 -12.15 34.19
CA LEU A 13 -20.74 -11.91 32.82
C LEU A 13 -20.55 -10.45 32.40
N LEU A 14 -20.87 -9.50 33.28
CA LEU A 14 -20.66 -8.07 33.01
C LEU A 14 -19.18 -7.73 32.83
N VAL A 15 -18.29 -8.29 33.66
CA VAL A 15 -16.84 -8.12 33.50
C VAL A 15 -16.36 -8.73 32.17
N MET A 16 -16.83 -9.92 31.81
CA MET A 16 -16.49 -10.52 30.51
C MET A 16 -16.97 -9.67 29.33
N ILE A 17 -18.19 -9.14 29.39
CA ILE A 17 -18.71 -8.24 28.35
C ILE A 17 -17.86 -6.96 28.27
N ALA A 18 -17.49 -6.37 29.41
CA ALA A 18 -16.64 -5.18 29.43
C ALA A 18 -15.25 -5.45 28.84
N VAL A 19 -14.65 -6.62 29.15
CA VAL A 19 -13.37 -7.04 28.56
C VAL A 19 -13.51 -7.26 27.05
N ILE A 20 -14.59 -7.90 26.59
CA ILE A 20 -14.87 -8.09 25.16
C ILE A 20 -14.99 -6.71 24.48
N VAL A 21 -15.84 -5.83 25.00
CA VAL A 21 -16.01 -4.48 24.43
C VAL A 21 -14.67 -3.72 24.40
N TYR A 22 -13.89 -3.78 25.48
CA TYR A 22 -12.58 -3.14 25.55
C TYR A 22 -11.59 -3.70 24.51
N LEU A 23 -11.59 -5.02 24.30
CA LEU A 23 -10.71 -5.68 23.33
C LEU A 23 -11.05 -5.37 21.87
N PHE A 24 -12.33 -5.05 21.57
CA PHE A 24 -12.81 -4.77 20.22
C PHE A 24 -13.09 -3.28 19.95
N TYR A 25 -12.83 -2.38 20.90
CA TYR A 25 -13.07 -0.96 20.74
C TYR A 25 -11.80 -0.20 20.36
N ASP A 26 -11.67 0.17 19.08
CA ASP A 26 -10.50 0.86 18.54
C ASP A 26 -10.41 2.36 18.87
N GLY A 27 -11.43 2.91 19.54
CA GLY A 27 -11.54 4.35 19.76
C GLY A 27 -11.67 5.15 18.46
N LYS A 28 -12.01 6.43 18.60
CA LYS A 28 -11.95 7.35 17.46
C LYS A 28 -10.49 7.81 17.26
N PRO A 29 -10.00 7.86 16.01
CA PRO A 29 -8.70 8.43 15.70
C PRO A 29 -8.53 9.83 16.27
N LYS A 30 -7.42 10.05 16.98
CA LYS A 30 -6.98 11.39 17.37
C LYS A 30 -6.29 12.06 16.18
N PRO A 31 -6.10 13.39 16.20
CA PRO A 31 -5.18 14.05 15.28
C PRO A 31 -3.85 13.30 15.19
N PHE A 32 -3.21 13.38 14.03
CA PHE A 32 -1.89 12.80 13.82
C PHE A 32 -0.87 13.40 14.81
N LEU A 33 0.23 12.68 15.01
CA LEU A 33 1.30 13.11 15.91
C LEU A 33 1.92 14.42 15.43
N GLU A 34 2.41 15.23 16.37
CA GLU A 34 3.27 16.37 16.04
C GLU A 34 4.58 15.88 15.41
N ASP A 35 5.16 16.66 14.49
CA ASP A 35 6.30 16.21 13.68
C ASP A 35 7.48 15.73 14.53
N THR A 36 7.83 16.47 15.58
CA THR A 36 8.90 16.12 16.52
C THR A 36 8.68 14.77 17.22
N GLN A 37 7.42 14.41 17.47
CA GLN A 37 7.06 13.13 18.09
C GLN A 37 7.12 12.00 17.06
N ALA A 38 6.58 12.22 15.86
CA ALA A 38 6.63 11.25 14.77
C ALA A 38 8.07 10.93 14.37
N ILE A 39 8.92 11.94 14.17
CA ILE A 39 10.36 11.79 13.87
C ILE A 39 11.06 11.01 14.97
N LYS A 40 10.78 11.32 16.24
CA LYS A 40 11.36 10.59 17.36
C LYS A 40 10.97 9.11 17.34
N VAL A 41 9.70 8.78 17.09
CA VAL A 41 9.23 7.39 16.99
C VAL A 41 9.90 6.67 15.82
N MET A 42 10.01 7.32 14.65
CA MET A 42 10.69 6.75 13.48
C MET A 42 12.15 6.43 13.78
N ASN A 43 12.91 7.39 14.31
CA ASN A 43 14.33 7.21 14.61
C ASN A 43 14.60 6.27 15.79
N GLN A 44 13.62 6.07 16.69
CA GLN A 44 13.72 5.07 17.76
C GLN A 44 13.53 3.64 17.24
N LEU A 45 12.68 3.45 16.23
CA LEU A 45 12.39 2.14 15.65
C LEU A 45 13.34 1.78 14.52
N TYR A 46 13.80 2.76 13.75
CA TYR A 46 14.69 2.57 12.62
C TYR A 46 15.78 3.65 12.55
N THR A 47 16.79 3.49 13.40
CA THR A 47 17.91 4.44 13.52
C THR A 47 18.66 4.64 12.20
N GLU A 48 18.76 3.60 11.37
CA GLU A 48 19.42 3.66 10.05
C GLU A 48 18.73 4.64 9.08
N GLY A 49 17.43 4.90 9.26
CA GLY A 49 16.71 5.86 8.43
C GLY A 49 17.14 7.31 8.67
N ASN A 50 17.65 7.64 9.86
CA ASN A 50 18.13 8.98 10.23
C ASN A 50 17.17 10.11 9.81
N ILE A 51 15.88 10.00 10.11
CA ILE A 51 14.85 10.93 9.63
C ILE A 51 15.05 12.31 10.25
N SER A 52 15.10 13.35 9.41
CA SER A 52 15.33 14.74 9.81
C SER A 52 14.06 15.59 9.70
N GLU A 53 13.24 15.33 8.68
CA GLU A 53 12.10 16.19 8.32
C GLU A 53 10.88 15.37 7.87
N ILE A 54 9.70 15.87 8.21
CA ILE A 54 8.41 15.44 7.66
C ILE A 54 7.98 16.49 6.65
N VAL A 55 7.78 16.06 5.40
CA VAL A 55 7.42 16.97 4.30
C VAL A 55 5.93 17.30 4.35
N ASP A 56 5.10 16.29 4.62
CA ASP A 56 3.65 16.43 4.66
C ASP A 56 3.01 15.28 5.47
N VAL A 57 1.74 15.44 5.84
CA VAL A 57 0.93 14.43 6.52
C VAL A 57 -0.34 14.22 5.71
N ILE A 58 -0.40 13.12 4.95
CA ILE A 58 -1.47 12.86 3.99
C ILE A 58 -2.42 11.78 4.54
N PRO A 59 -3.59 12.15 5.09
CA PRO A 59 -4.58 11.17 5.53
C PRO A 59 -5.20 10.46 4.32
N LEU A 60 -5.16 9.13 4.33
CA LEU A 60 -5.83 8.30 3.33
C LEU A 60 -7.29 8.05 3.71
N ASP A 61 -7.51 7.83 5.01
CA ASP A 61 -8.82 7.71 5.62
C ASP A 61 -8.74 8.16 7.10
N SER A 62 -9.73 7.81 7.91
CA SER A 62 -9.71 8.15 9.34
C SER A 62 -8.59 7.49 10.15
N LYS A 63 -8.08 6.33 9.72
CA LYS A 63 -7.16 5.46 10.44
C LYS A 63 -5.81 5.25 9.75
N HIS A 64 -5.59 5.76 8.55
CA HIS A 64 -4.35 5.55 7.81
C HIS A 64 -3.77 6.87 7.32
N VAL A 65 -2.47 7.05 7.54
CA VAL A 65 -1.74 8.26 7.18
C VAL A 65 -0.45 7.89 6.47
N PHE A 66 -0.26 8.48 5.29
CA PHE A 66 0.98 8.43 4.54
C PHE A 66 1.80 9.70 4.82
N VAL A 67 3.09 9.54 5.09
CA VAL A 67 3.96 10.64 5.49
C VAL A 67 5.25 10.59 4.66
N PRO A 68 5.41 11.43 3.63
CA PRO A 68 6.69 11.64 2.96
C PRO A 68 7.69 12.30 3.92
N ILE A 69 8.92 11.80 3.92
CA ILE A 69 9.98 12.19 4.86
C ILE A 69 11.29 12.45 4.13
N ILE A 70 12.18 13.22 4.75
CA ILE A 70 13.55 13.43 4.30
C ILE A 70 14.49 12.96 5.43
N SER A 71 15.56 12.23 5.06
CA SER A 71 16.59 11.82 6.01
C SER A 71 17.62 12.94 6.24
N GLY A 72 18.45 12.81 7.27
CA GLY A 72 19.57 13.72 7.52
C GLY A 72 20.67 13.66 6.45
N ASP A 73 20.62 12.65 5.57
CA ASP A 73 21.48 12.48 4.40
C ASP A 73 20.75 12.89 3.10
N ASP A 74 19.71 13.71 3.21
CA ASP A 74 18.89 14.25 2.12
C ASP A 74 18.24 13.19 1.21
N HIS A 75 17.94 12.00 1.75
CA HIS A 75 17.18 10.98 1.02
C HIS A 75 15.67 11.15 1.21
N TYR A 76 14.95 11.11 0.10
CA TYR A 76 13.49 11.22 0.06
C TYR A 76 12.86 9.86 0.30
N GLY A 77 12.37 9.65 1.53
CA GLY A 77 11.77 8.41 2.00
C GLY A 77 10.27 8.53 2.26
N MET A 78 9.68 7.48 2.83
CA MET A 78 8.25 7.42 3.16
C MET A 78 8.02 6.70 4.48
N SER A 79 6.95 7.06 5.18
CA SER A 79 6.47 6.30 6.33
C SER A 79 4.95 6.10 6.31
N PHE A 80 4.53 4.98 6.88
CA PHE A 80 3.18 4.45 6.81
C PHE A 80 2.66 4.25 8.22
N TRP A 81 1.53 4.88 8.53
CA TRP A 81 0.98 4.93 9.88
C TRP A 81 -0.45 4.47 9.90
N GLU A 82 -0.78 3.69 10.93
CA GLU A 82 -2.15 3.24 11.19
C GLU A 82 -2.58 3.60 12.61
N TRP A 83 -3.85 3.92 12.76
CA TRP A 83 -4.48 4.10 14.06
C TRP A 83 -4.94 2.75 14.58
N ASP A 84 -4.28 2.29 15.65
CA ASP A 84 -4.61 1.02 16.31
C ASP A 84 -4.69 1.22 17.83
N ARG A 85 -5.79 0.76 18.43
CA ARG A 85 -6.00 0.76 19.89
C ARG A 85 -5.55 2.06 20.56
N PHE A 86 -6.15 3.17 20.12
CA PHE A 86 -6.00 4.52 20.69
C PHE A 86 -4.68 5.26 20.42
N GLN A 87 -3.82 4.78 19.53
CA GLN A 87 -2.60 5.48 19.17
C GLN A 87 -2.23 5.28 17.70
N TRP A 88 -1.55 6.27 17.13
CA TRP A 88 -0.87 6.11 15.85
C TRP A 88 0.32 5.20 16.03
N ARG A 89 0.39 4.16 15.20
CA ARG A 89 1.48 3.20 15.16
C ARG A 89 2.18 3.31 13.83
N LEU A 90 3.49 3.44 13.89
CA LEU A 90 4.34 3.32 12.73
C LEU A 90 4.33 1.86 12.28
N GLY A 91 3.97 1.64 11.03
CA GLY A 91 3.90 0.32 10.45
C GLY A 91 5.06 0.00 9.50
N ARG A 92 5.53 1.00 8.74
CA ARG A 92 6.65 0.85 7.80
C ARG A 92 7.39 2.17 7.59
N ILE A 93 8.71 2.09 7.36
CA ILE A 93 9.55 3.19 6.85
C ILE A 93 10.30 2.67 5.63
N ASP A 94 10.31 3.45 4.55
CA ASP A 94 11.18 3.26 3.39
C ASP A 94 12.14 4.44 3.31
N THR A 95 13.44 4.18 3.12
CA THR A 95 14.47 5.24 3.00
C THR A 95 14.49 5.93 1.65
N LYS A 96 13.78 5.37 0.67
CA LYS A 96 13.63 5.86 -0.70
C LYS A 96 12.16 5.85 -1.10
N GLY A 97 11.75 6.76 -1.98
CA GLY A 97 10.33 7.03 -2.24
C GLY A 97 9.81 6.54 -3.59
N ALA A 98 10.36 5.44 -4.11
CA ALA A 98 9.81 4.75 -5.28
C ALA A 98 8.32 4.43 -5.09
N PRO A 99 7.52 4.34 -6.16
CA PRO A 99 6.09 4.07 -6.02
C PRO A 99 5.80 2.70 -5.40
N TYR A 100 4.91 2.69 -4.41
CA TYR A 100 4.32 1.49 -3.82
C TYR A 100 2.80 1.55 -3.91
N ILE A 101 2.16 0.38 -3.91
CA ILE A 101 0.72 0.24 -3.69
C ILE A 101 0.53 -0.04 -2.20
N TRP A 102 -0.06 0.88 -1.45
CA TRP A 102 -0.56 0.59 -0.11
C TRP A 102 -1.97 0.02 -0.19
N LYS A 103 -2.14 -1.23 0.26
CA LYS A 103 -3.42 -1.91 0.34
C LYS A 103 -3.98 -1.83 1.75
N ILE A 104 -4.95 -0.95 1.99
CA ILE A 104 -5.62 -0.87 3.29
C ILE A 104 -6.47 -2.12 3.55
N ASP A 105 -7.25 -2.57 2.56
CA ASP A 105 -7.90 -3.88 2.54
C ASP A 105 -7.53 -4.63 1.26
N GLU A 106 -6.74 -5.69 1.39
CA GLU A 106 -6.33 -6.57 0.27
C GLU A 106 -7.51 -7.13 -0.55
N LYS A 107 -8.71 -7.17 0.04
CA LYS A 107 -9.91 -7.76 -0.57
C LYS A 107 -10.76 -6.73 -1.29
N ASP A 108 -10.44 -5.44 -1.19
CA ASP A 108 -11.13 -4.35 -1.86
C ASP A 108 -10.17 -3.30 -2.42
N ALA A 109 -10.02 -3.35 -3.75
CA ALA A 109 -9.18 -2.44 -4.50
C ALA A 109 -9.61 -0.97 -4.43
N SER A 110 -10.83 -0.68 -3.95
CA SER A 110 -11.26 0.71 -3.72
C SER A 110 -10.48 1.39 -2.60
N THR A 111 -9.79 0.61 -1.77
CA THR A 111 -8.95 1.05 -0.65
C THR A 111 -7.46 0.99 -0.96
N HIS A 112 -7.10 0.76 -2.23
CA HIS A 112 -5.71 0.74 -2.67
C HIS A 112 -5.26 2.12 -3.17
N TYR A 113 -4.05 2.50 -2.78
CA TYR A 113 -3.44 3.78 -3.14
C TYR A 113 -2.05 3.55 -3.70
N ILE A 114 -1.71 4.26 -4.78
CA ILE A 114 -0.32 4.41 -5.21
C ILE A 114 0.27 5.57 -4.41
N VAL A 115 1.40 5.36 -3.75
CA VAL A 115 2.09 6.39 -2.96
C VAL A 115 3.54 6.52 -3.39
N TRP A 116 4.10 7.73 -3.31
CA TRP A 116 5.48 8.00 -3.71
C TRP A 116 6.06 9.25 -3.03
N ASN A 117 7.39 9.35 -2.98
CA ASN A 117 8.15 10.54 -2.62
C ASN A 117 9.43 10.64 -3.48
N MET A 118 9.33 11.30 -4.63
CA MET A 118 10.40 11.33 -5.63
C MET A 118 11.54 12.25 -5.18
N ASP A 119 12.75 11.77 -5.38
CA ASP A 119 13.95 12.58 -5.19
C ASP A 119 14.02 13.67 -6.28
N PRO A 120 14.13 14.96 -5.91
CA PRO A 120 14.24 16.06 -6.87
C PRO A 120 15.46 15.94 -7.80
N GLU A 121 16.54 15.26 -7.39
CA GLU A 121 17.75 15.08 -8.20
C GLU A 121 17.50 14.19 -9.43
N ASP A 122 16.44 13.38 -9.44
CA ASP A 122 16.08 12.54 -10.58
C ASP A 122 15.40 13.35 -11.71
N GLU A 123 15.13 14.65 -11.51
CA GLU A 123 14.57 15.59 -12.49
C GLU A 123 13.30 15.08 -13.20
N LEU A 124 12.50 14.27 -12.50
CA LEU A 124 11.28 13.69 -13.03
C LEU A 124 10.17 14.76 -13.15
N SER A 125 9.46 14.73 -14.27
CA SER A 125 8.34 15.63 -14.56
C SER A 125 6.98 14.94 -14.57
N GLU A 126 6.96 13.63 -14.84
CA GLU A 126 5.74 12.84 -15.00
C GLU A 126 6.00 11.37 -14.63
N LEU A 127 4.97 10.75 -14.06
CA LEU A 127 4.91 9.32 -13.78
C LEU A 127 3.73 8.73 -14.56
N LYS A 128 4.00 7.70 -15.36
CA LYS A 128 2.95 6.92 -16.01
C LYS A 128 2.85 5.57 -15.36
N TYR A 129 1.67 5.25 -14.83
CA TYR A 129 1.33 3.97 -14.24
C TYR A 129 0.52 3.14 -15.24
N TYR A 130 0.76 1.84 -15.24
CA TYR A 130 0.10 0.90 -16.14
C TYR A 130 -0.45 -0.27 -15.34
N LEU A 131 -1.77 -0.45 -15.36
CA LEU A 131 -2.39 -1.71 -14.94
C LEU A 131 -2.29 -2.69 -16.12
N ILE A 132 -1.55 -3.77 -15.92
CA ILE A 132 -1.24 -4.76 -16.95
C ILE A 132 -1.79 -6.11 -16.54
N GLY A 133 -2.59 -6.70 -17.43
CA GLY A 133 -2.95 -8.11 -17.41
C GLY A 133 -2.23 -8.83 -18.54
N GLU A 134 -1.37 -9.79 -18.23
CA GLU A 134 -0.65 -10.53 -19.28
C GLU A 134 -1.59 -11.39 -20.11
N ARG A 135 -1.28 -11.51 -21.41
CA ARG A 135 -1.96 -12.48 -22.25
C ARG A 135 -1.54 -13.88 -21.82
N ASP A 136 -2.49 -14.80 -21.83
CA ASP A 136 -2.20 -16.20 -21.54
C ASP A 136 -2.98 -17.08 -22.52
N PHE A 137 -2.33 -18.11 -23.02
CA PHE A 137 -2.94 -19.11 -23.87
C PHE A 137 -2.59 -20.50 -23.33
N HIS A 138 -3.62 -21.22 -22.92
CA HIS A 138 -3.48 -22.58 -22.42
C HIS A 138 -4.27 -23.53 -23.32
N SER A 139 -3.61 -24.59 -23.78
CA SER A 139 -4.21 -25.67 -24.56
C SER A 139 -3.87 -27.00 -23.89
N SER A 140 -4.89 -27.76 -23.48
CA SER A 140 -4.73 -29.10 -22.91
C SER A 140 -5.85 -30.02 -23.37
N GLU A 141 -5.46 -31.09 -24.07
CA GLU A 141 -6.19 -32.27 -24.57
C GLU A 141 -7.58 -32.11 -25.23
N ASP A 142 -8.33 -31.03 -25.00
CA ASP A 142 -9.54 -30.58 -25.73
C ASP A 142 -10.05 -29.18 -25.28
N VAL A 143 -9.36 -28.50 -24.34
CA VAL A 143 -9.75 -27.17 -23.84
C VAL A 143 -8.67 -26.15 -24.23
N GLU A 144 -9.05 -25.24 -25.10
CA GLU A 144 -8.31 -24.02 -25.39
C GLU A 144 -8.88 -22.87 -24.56
N SER A 145 -8.02 -22.15 -23.84
CA SER A 145 -8.39 -20.92 -23.17
C SER A 145 -7.43 -19.81 -23.56
N TYR A 146 -8.01 -18.66 -23.93
CA TYR A 146 -7.28 -17.46 -24.28
C TYR A 146 -7.69 -16.32 -23.35
N ARG A 147 -6.70 -15.67 -22.76
CA ARG A 147 -6.86 -14.45 -21.97
C ARG A 147 -6.22 -13.30 -22.74
N PRO A 148 -7.00 -12.30 -23.20
CA PRO A 148 -6.45 -11.13 -23.86
C PRO A 148 -5.62 -10.29 -22.89
N ARG A 149 -4.69 -9.50 -23.43
CA ARG A 149 -3.95 -8.51 -22.63
C ARG A 149 -4.89 -7.41 -22.17
N VAL A 150 -4.71 -6.95 -20.94
CA VAL A 150 -5.26 -5.69 -20.45
C VAL A 150 -4.13 -4.70 -20.25
N GLN A 151 -4.30 -3.47 -20.70
CA GLN A 151 -3.35 -2.38 -20.45
C GLN A 151 -4.12 -1.07 -20.29
N MET A 152 -4.05 -0.47 -19.10
CA MET A 152 -4.69 0.80 -18.81
C MET A 152 -3.66 1.78 -18.25
N GLU A 153 -3.56 2.96 -18.86
CA GLU A 153 -2.62 4.02 -18.46
C GLU A 153 -3.26 4.98 -17.46
N LEU A 154 -2.46 5.43 -16.50
CA LEU A 154 -2.78 6.52 -15.57
C LEU A 154 -1.55 7.42 -15.41
N THR A 155 -1.74 8.71 -15.64
CA THR A 155 -0.64 9.68 -15.68
C THR A 155 -0.73 10.67 -14.54
N THR A 156 0.40 10.94 -13.88
CA THR A 156 0.52 11.96 -12.83
C THR A 156 1.70 12.88 -13.10
N THR A 157 1.48 14.19 -12.95
CA THR A 157 2.54 15.20 -13.09
C THR A 157 3.24 15.49 -11.76
N LEU A 158 4.57 15.66 -11.81
CA LEU A 158 5.43 16.00 -10.67
C LEU A 158 5.86 17.47 -10.68
N GLN A 159 5.18 18.34 -11.43
CA GLN A 159 5.57 19.75 -11.56
C GLN A 159 5.34 20.56 -10.29
N LYS A 160 4.30 20.23 -9.51
CA LYS A 160 3.93 20.96 -8.29
C LYS A 160 4.45 20.30 -7.02
N GLN A 161 4.36 18.98 -6.94
CA GLN A 161 4.75 18.19 -5.77
C GLN A 161 5.48 16.93 -6.26
N LYS A 162 6.57 16.59 -5.57
CA LYS A 162 7.39 15.39 -5.86
C LYS A 162 6.93 14.16 -5.09
N TYR A 163 6.05 14.34 -4.12
CA TYR A 163 5.38 13.27 -3.39
C TYR A 163 3.90 13.26 -3.68
N GLY A 164 3.22 12.15 -3.37
CA GLY A 164 1.79 12.10 -3.52
C GLY A 164 1.16 10.76 -3.18
N VAL A 165 -0.16 10.81 -3.22
CA VAL A 165 -1.06 9.67 -3.03
C VAL A 165 -2.08 9.72 -4.16
N LEU A 166 -2.29 8.59 -4.82
CA LEU A 166 -3.25 8.44 -5.90
C LEU A 166 -4.16 7.23 -5.62
N PRO A 167 -5.46 7.44 -5.32
CA PRO A 167 -6.38 6.32 -5.23
C PRO A 167 -6.51 5.66 -6.61
N PHE A 168 -6.78 4.36 -6.63
CA PHE A 168 -7.03 3.67 -7.89
C PHE A 168 -8.25 4.27 -8.60
N PRO A 169 -8.15 4.54 -9.92
CA PRO A 169 -9.29 5.02 -10.69
C PRO A 169 -10.38 3.94 -10.74
N LYS A 170 -11.64 4.37 -10.87
CA LYS A 170 -12.81 3.49 -10.78
C LYS A 170 -12.71 2.24 -11.66
N ASP A 171 -12.20 2.38 -12.88
CA ASP A 171 -12.09 1.26 -13.82
C ASP A 171 -11.03 0.23 -13.38
N TRP A 172 -9.93 0.70 -12.77
CA TRP A 172 -8.93 -0.20 -12.17
C TRP A 172 -9.52 -0.93 -10.98
N VAL A 173 -10.28 -0.23 -10.13
CA VAL A 173 -10.98 -0.83 -8.98
C VAL A 173 -11.94 -1.93 -9.44
N GLU A 174 -12.73 -1.67 -10.47
CA GLU A 174 -13.68 -2.64 -11.01
C GLU A 174 -12.97 -3.89 -11.55
N LEU A 175 -11.92 -3.72 -12.36
CA LEU A 175 -11.15 -4.82 -12.92
C LEU A 175 -10.44 -5.64 -11.83
N MET A 176 -9.76 -4.96 -10.91
CA MET A 176 -9.03 -5.60 -9.81
C MET A 176 -9.98 -6.34 -8.86
N ASN A 177 -11.11 -5.74 -8.49
CA ASN A 177 -12.11 -6.41 -7.66
C ASN A 177 -12.76 -7.60 -8.38
N GLY A 178 -12.98 -7.50 -9.69
CA GLY A 178 -13.39 -8.63 -10.53
C GLY A 178 -12.40 -9.78 -10.45
N ASN A 179 -11.10 -9.49 -10.63
CA ASN A 179 -10.03 -10.49 -10.56
C ASN A 179 -9.89 -11.10 -9.15
N LEU A 180 -10.00 -10.29 -8.10
CA LEU A 180 -9.99 -10.75 -6.70
C LEU A 180 -11.18 -11.66 -6.37
N ARG A 181 -12.36 -11.43 -6.96
CA ARG A 181 -13.54 -12.30 -6.79
C ARG A 181 -13.34 -13.64 -7.50
N LEU A 182 -12.84 -13.63 -8.74
CA LEU A 182 -12.55 -14.85 -9.50
C LEU A 182 -11.47 -15.70 -8.81
N SER A 183 -10.41 -15.06 -8.33
CA SER A 183 -9.33 -15.74 -7.59
C SER A 183 -9.85 -16.43 -6.33
N ARG A 184 -10.73 -15.77 -5.56
CA ARG A 184 -11.38 -16.36 -4.37
C ARG A 184 -12.30 -17.54 -4.71
N ALA A 185 -13.09 -17.43 -5.78
CA ALA A 185 -13.97 -18.51 -6.20
C ALA A 185 -13.19 -19.78 -6.58
N ASN A 186 -12.00 -19.61 -7.16
CA ASN A 186 -11.13 -20.71 -7.58
C ASN A 186 -10.26 -21.29 -6.45
N GLN A 187 -10.12 -20.61 -5.30
CA GLN A 187 -9.33 -21.09 -4.15
C GLN A 187 -10.05 -22.16 -3.30
N LEU A 188 -11.38 -22.20 -3.32
CA LEU A 188 -12.19 -23.09 -2.48
C LEU A 188 -11.97 -24.60 -2.74
N THR A 189 -11.27 -24.96 -3.82
CA THR A 189 -11.05 -26.35 -4.24
C THR A 189 -9.69 -26.95 -3.85
N SER A 190 -8.79 -26.20 -3.19
CA SER A 190 -7.46 -26.75 -2.88
C SER A 190 -7.02 -26.55 -1.41
N LEU A 191 -7.24 -27.59 -0.60
CA LEU A 191 -6.70 -27.71 0.77
C LEU A 191 -5.18 -27.99 0.82
N PHE A 192 -4.49 -28.07 -0.34
CA PHE A 192 -3.09 -28.50 -0.42
C PHE A 192 -2.19 -27.60 -1.28
N LEU A 193 -2.67 -26.48 -1.82
CA LEU A 193 -1.84 -25.54 -2.57
C LEU A 193 -1.52 -24.31 -1.71
N MET A 194 -0.32 -24.29 -1.12
CA MET A 194 0.30 -23.11 -0.48
C MET A 194 0.76 -22.04 -1.51
N ASN A 195 0.09 -21.92 -2.65
CA ASN A 195 0.43 -20.93 -3.66
C ASN A 195 -0.59 -19.80 -3.61
N SER A 196 -0.13 -18.63 -3.19
CA SER A 196 -0.87 -17.37 -3.25
C SER A 196 -1.55 -17.20 -4.60
N PRO A 197 -2.72 -16.55 -4.66
CA PRO A 197 -3.39 -16.30 -5.92
C PRO A 197 -2.45 -15.49 -6.81
N SER A 198 -1.95 -16.08 -7.89
CA SER A 198 -1.23 -15.38 -8.94
C SER A 198 -2.21 -14.41 -9.58
N SER A 199 -2.24 -13.18 -9.08
CA SER A 199 -2.97 -12.11 -9.75
C SER A 199 -2.37 -11.98 -11.14
N SER A 200 -3.13 -12.30 -12.18
CA SER A 200 -2.71 -12.05 -13.56
C SER A 200 -2.59 -10.56 -13.88
N LEU A 201 -3.04 -9.70 -12.95
CA LEU A 201 -2.94 -8.24 -13.02
C LEU A 201 -1.82 -7.75 -12.11
N TYR A 202 -0.97 -6.88 -12.62
CA TYR A 202 0.01 -6.11 -11.84
C TYR A 202 0.03 -4.66 -12.29
N ILE A 203 0.61 -3.79 -11.47
CA ILE A 203 0.84 -2.39 -11.83
C ILE A 203 2.33 -2.17 -11.97
N GLY A 204 2.71 -1.54 -13.07
CA GLY A 204 4.06 -1.03 -13.27
C GLY A 204 4.04 0.48 -13.56
N TRP A 205 5.21 1.09 -13.59
CA TRP A 205 5.36 2.51 -13.86
C TRP A 205 6.55 2.82 -14.76
N ILE A 206 6.45 3.94 -15.48
CA ILE A 206 7.52 4.50 -16.30
C ILE A 206 7.77 5.95 -15.83
N PRO A 207 8.97 6.26 -15.33
CA PRO A 207 9.40 7.62 -15.00
C PRO A 207 9.77 8.42 -16.25
N PHE A 208 9.25 9.65 -16.35
CA PHE A 208 9.58 10.58 -17.41
C PHE A 208 10.23 11.85 -16.86
N GLY A 209 11.43 12.17 -17.36
CA GLY A 209 12.11 13.43 -17.09
C GLY A 209 11.54 14.59 -17.89
N HIS A 210 12.25 15.71 -17.89
CA HIS A 210 11.90 16.86 -18.74
C HIS A 210 11.94 16.49 -20.24
N HIS A 211 10.99 17.04 -21.00
CA HIS A 211 10.78 16.77 -22.44
C HIS A 211 10.20 15.39 -22.78
N GLY A 212 9.61 14.68 -21.81
CA GLY A 212 8.89 13.42 -22.07
C GLY A 212 9.80 12.25 -22.44
N LYS A 213 11.08 12.30 -22.03
CA LYS A 213 12.00 11.17 -22.18
C LYS A 213 11.94 10.29 -20.93
N VAL A 214 12.01 8.97 -21.13
CA VAL A 214 12.17 8.03 -20.03
C VAL A 214 13.50 8.30 -19.33
N THR A 215 13.45 8.50 -18.01
CA THR A 215 14.62 8.77 -17.18
C THR A 215 14.61 7.79 -16.01
N PHE A 216 15.67 7.00 -15.85
CA PHE A 216 15.77 6.10 -14.71
C PHE A 216 16.05 6.90 -13.42
N PRO A 217 15.31 6.68 -12.33
CA PRO A 217 15.38 7.53 -11.14
C PRO A 217 16.33 6.92 -10.11
N GLU A 218 17.63 7.12 -10.33
CA GLU A 218 18.72 6.52 -9.55
C GLU A 218 18.63 6.83 -8.05
N ASN A 219 18.15 8.02 -7.68
CA ASN A 219 18.10 8.47 -6.30
C ASN A 219 16.81 8.08 -5.58
N THR A 220 15.73 7.79 -6.30
CA THR A 220 14.41 7.42 -5.74
C THR A 220 14.25 5.92 -5.49
N VAL A 221 15.09 5.06 -6.08
CA VAL A 221 14.97 3.59 -6.00
C VAL A 221 16.05 2.95 -5.11
N ASN A 222 15.98 1.63 -4.94
CA ASN A 222 17.01 0.82 -4.26
C ASN A 222 17.29 1.21 -2.80
N GLY A 223 16.25 1.63 -2.07
CA GLY A 223 16.35 1.91 -0.63
C GLY A 223 16.29 0.67 0.26
N SER A 224 16.59 0.88 1.54
CA SER A 224 16.25 -0.04 2.63
C SER A 224 14.88 0.29 3.24
N SER A 225 14.30 -0.69 3.94
CA SER A 225 13.01 -0.54 4.59
C SER A 225 12.96 -1.21 5.97
N PHE A 226 12.22 -0.60 6.89
CA PHE A 226 11.76 -1.23 8.13
C PHE A 226 10.27 -1.54 8.02
N ASP A 227 9.85 -2.76 8.38
CA ASP A 227 8.46 -3.19 8.34
C ASP A 227 8.07 -3.92 9.64
N SER A 228 7.01 -3.48 10.30
CA SER A 228 6.50 -4.09 11.51
C SER A 228 5.51 -5.25 11.26
N GLY A 229 5.26 -5.60 9.99
CA GLY A 229 4.27 -6.60 9.56
C GLY A 229 2.82 -6.12 9.65
N ARG A 230 2.60 -4.81 9.75
CA ARG A 230 1.27 -4.18 9.93
C ARG A 230 0.72 -3.56 8.65
N ILE A 231 1.62 -3.24 7.73
CA ILE A 231 1.30 -2.52 6.50
C ILE A 231 1.43 -3.50 5.36
N ASN A 232 0.39 -3.60 4.53
CA ASN A 232 0.49 -4.31 3.27
C ASN A 232 0.84 -3.33 2.15
N VAL A 233 2.06 -3.44 1.65
CA VAL A 233 2.51 -2.74 0.45
C VAL A 233 3.04 -3.69 -0.60
N ASP A 234 2.70 -3.40 -1.86
CA ASP A 234 3.30 -4.05 -3.02
C ASP A 234 4.20 -3.06 -3.77
N PHE A 235 5.35 -3.52 -4.23
CA PHE A 235 6.23 -2.74 -5.10
C PHE A 235 5.58 -2.51 -6.46
N VAL A 236 5.62 -1.28 -6.97
CA VAL A 236 5.25 -0.98 -8.36
C VAL A 236 6.49 -1.14 -9.23
N ARG A 237 6.49 -2.15 -10.11
CA ARG A 237 7.65 -2.44 -10.96
C ARG A 237 7.93 -1.34 -11.98
N ILE A 238 9.19 -0.98 -12.16
CA ILE A 238 9.60 -0.15 -13.30
C ILE A 238 9.39 -0.96 -14.58
N LEU A 239 8.80 -0.32 -15.59
CA LEU A 239 8.57 -0.89 -16.91
C LEU A 239 9.46 -0.21 -17.93
N ASN A 240 9.80 -0.96 -18.97
CA ASN A 240 10.33 -0.42 -20.22
C ASN A 240 9.18 -0.21 -21.21
N GLU A 241 9.33 0.76 -22.11
CA GLU A 241 8.33 0.98 -23.18
C GLU A 241 8.14 -0.27 -24.06
N SER A 242 9.17 -1.11 -24.22
CA SER A 242 9.08 -2.37 -24.94
C SER A 242 8.18 -3.42 -24.29
N GLU A 243 7.85 -3.26 -23.00
CA GLU A 243 6.95 -4.15 -22.29
C GLU A 243 5.48 -3.80 -22.55
N LEU A 244 5.20 -2.61 -23.09
CA LEU A 244 3.86 -2.12 -23.40
C LEU A 244 3.38 -2.60 -24.78
N GLU A 245 2.09 -2.90 -24.89
CA GLU A 245 1.46 -3.01 -26.21
C GLU A 245 1.20 -1.60 -26.75
N LEU A 246 2.03 -1.20 -27.70
CA LEU A 246 1.86 0.05 -28.43
C LEU A 246 0.94 -0.20 -29.64
N SER A 247 -0.08 0.64 -29.79
CA SER A 247 -0.89 0.69 -31.01
C SER A 247 0.02 1.05 -32.19
N LYS A 248 0.07 0.18 -33.21
CA LYS A 248 0.71 0.48 -34.49
C LYS A 248 -0.12 1.47 -35.31
#